data_AF-A0AA45Z3S8-F1
#
_entry.id   AF-A0AA45Z3S8-F1
#
_cell.length_a   1.000
_cell.length_b   1.000
_cell.length_c   1.000
_cell.angle_alpha   90.00
_cell.angle_beta   90.00
_cell.angle_gamma   90.00
#
_symmetry.space_group_name_H-M   'P 1'
#
loop_
_entity.id
_entity.type
_entity.pdbx_description
1 polymer ?
#
loop_
_entity_poly.entity_id
_entity_poly.type
_entity_poly.pdbx_seq_one_letter_code
_entity_poly.pdbx_strand_id
1 'polypeptide(L)'
;MAHLLGIGEATVSRVLWLYRETGDVAPRPKGGGRLSPIRGKVASELKRLVAQKPDATVRELVAELTARTGVATSRPSMQRTLHRLGFSHRKPHRQIWPEPQVLTL
;
A
#
# COMPACT_ATOMS: atom_id res chain seq x y z
N MET A 1 -36.34 22.16 11.89
CA MET A 1 -34.93 22.48 11.54
C MET A 1 -34.52 21.85 10.20
N ALA A 2 -34.80 20.58 9.94
CA ALA A 2 -34.39 19.93 8.68
C ALA A 2 -34.97 20.58 7.42
N HIS A 3 -36.27 20.92 7.43
CA HIS A 3 -36.94 21.64 6.34
C HIS A 3 -36.30 23.01 6.02
N LEU A 4 -35.88 23.77 7.05
CA LEU A 4 -35.26 25.08 6.89
C LEU A 4 -33.88 25.01 6.21
N LEU A 5 -33.20 23.86 6.32
CA LEU A 5 -31.85 23.65 5.81
C LEU A 5 -31.83 22.76 4.56
N GLY A 6 -32.99 22.27 4.09
CA GLY A 6 -33.09 21.39 2.93
C GLY A 6 -32.39 20.02 3.10
N ILE A 7 -32.20 19.56 4.34
CA ILE A 7 -31.55 18.28 4.65
C ILE A 7 -32.55 17.29 5.26
N GLY A 8 -32.24 15.99 5.19
CA GLY A 8 -33.08 14.95 5.80
C GLY A 8 -33.00 14.94 7.33
N GLU A 9 -34.11 14.61 7.99
CA GLU A 9 -34.21 14.53 9.48
C GLU A 9 -33.18 13.58 10.10
N ALA A 10 -32.83 12.50 9.39
CA ALA A 10 -31.82 11.55 9.83
C ALA A 10 -30.40 12.15 9.85
N THR A 11 -30.12 13.13 8.99
CA THR A 11 -28.84 13.86 8.97
C THR A 11 -28.74 14.80 10.16
N VAL A 12 -29.80 15.58 10.43
CA VAL A 12 -29.89 16.45 11.61
C VAL A 12 -29.68 15.63 12.89
N SER A 13 -30.39 14.52 13.02
CA SER A 13 -30.27 13.62 14.17
C SER A 13 -28.83 13.09 14.36
N ARG A 14 -28.16 12.66 13.27
CA ARG A 14 -26.77 12.17 13.35
C ARG A 14 -25.78 13.26 13.77
N VAL A 15 -25.92 14.48 13.26
CA VAL A 15 -25.05 15.60 13.62
C VAL A 15 -25.26 16.01 15.08
N LEU A 16 -26.50 16.10 15.55
CA LEU A 16 -26.80 16.40 16.95
C LEU A 16 -26.28 15.30 17.89
N TRP A 17 -26.39 14.04 17.48
CA TRP A 17 -25.86 12.93 18.26
C TRP A 17 -24.34 12.97 18.34
N LEU A 18 -23.65 13.25 17.22
CA LEU A 18 -22.21 13.46 17.19
C LEU A 18 -21.78 14.59 18.13
N TYR A 19 -22.43 15.74 18.07
CA TYR A 19 -22.13 16.86 18.95
C TYR A 19 -22.31 16.53 20.44
N ARG A 20 -23.36 15.78 20.80
CA ARG A 20 -23.58 15.34 22.19
C ARG A 20 -22.51 14.37 22.68
N GLU A 21 -21.98 13.53 21.81
CA GLU A 21 -20.97 12.53 22.15
C GLU A 21 -19.55 13.12 22.18
N THR A 22 -19.21 13.98 21.22
CA THR A 22 -17.82 14.44 21.00
C THR A 22 -17.60 15.92 21.28
N GLY A 23 -18.66 16.72 21.49
CA GLY A 23 -18.57 18.18 21.61
C GLY A 23 -18.26 18.90 20.30
N ASP A 24 -18.26 18.18 19.17
CA ASP A 24 -17.86 18.68 17.85
C ASP A 24 -18.79 18.11 16.77
N VAL A 25 -18.90 18.80 15.64
CA VAL A 25 -19.64 18.38 14.44
C VAL A 25 -18.72 17.92 13.31
N ALA A 26 -17.39 17.94 13.52
CA ALA A 26 -16.43 17.45 12.55
C ALA A 26 -16.71 15.99 12.16
N PRO A 27 -16.72 15.64 10.85
CA PRO A 27 -16.97 14.28 10.41
C PRO A 27 -15.98 13.30 11.05
N ARG A 28 -16.48 12.14 11.50
CA ARG A 28 -15.60 11.07 11.97
C ARG A 28 -14.64 10.66 10.85
N PRO A 29 -13.40 10.26 11.20
CA PRO A 29 -12.50 9.66 10.23
C PRO A 29 -13.22 8.54 9.48
N LYS A 30 -13.21 8.59 8.15
CA LYS A 30 -13.84 7.55 7.33
C LYS A 30 -13.24 6.20 7.73
N GLY A 31 -14.11 5.25 8.09
CA GLY A 31 -13.72 3.85 8.28
C GLY A 31 -13.16 3.36 6.95
N GLY A 32 -11.83 3.23 6.87
CA GLY A 32 -11.15 2.81 5.65
C GLY A 32 -11.55 1.40 5.20
N GLY A 33 -11.10 1.00 4.02
CA GLY A 33 -11.29 -0.37 3.53
C GLY A 33 -10.49 -1.41 4.33
N ARG A 34 -10.69 -2.68 3.97
CA ARG A 34 -9.98 -3.81 4.60
C ARG A 34 -8.46 -3.62 4.54
N LEU A 35 -7.84 -3.71 5.70
CA LEU A 35 -6.41 -3.56 5.86
C LEU A 35 -5.66 -4.71 5.18
N SER A 36 -4.53 -4.39 4.52
CA SER A 36 -3.66 -5.41 3.93
C SER A 36 -3.14 -6.37 5.01
N PRO A 37 -3.11 -7.70 4.76
CA PRO A 37 -2.59 -8.67 5.71
C PRO A 37 -1.05 -8.63 5.82
N ILE A 38 -0.35 -7.97 4.88
CA ILE A 38 1.10 -7.76 4.94
C ILE A 38 1.39 -6.52 5.78
N ARG A 39 1.38 -6.71 7.10
CA ARG A 39 1.64 -5.70 8.14
C ARG A 39 2.40 -6.32 9.31
N GLY A 40 2.93 -5.48 10.19
CA GLY A 40 3.67 -5.92 11.37
C GLY A 40 4.78 -6.90 11.01
N LYS A 41 4.79 -8.07 11.68
CA LYS A 41 5.79 -9.12 11.46
C LYS A 41 5.88 -9.61 10.01
N VAL A 42 4.76 -9.71 9.30
CA VAL A 42 4.72 -10.16 7.89
C VAL A 42 5.38 -9.13 6.98
N ALA A 43 5.20 -7.84 7.25
CA ALA A 43 5.87 -6.78 6.50
C ALA A 43 7.39 -6.77 6.77
N SER A 44 7.81 -7.03 8.01
CA SER A 44 9.23 -7.20 8.34
C SER A 44 9.84 -8.39 7.60
N GLU A 45 9.13 -9.52 7.52
CA GLU A 45 9.58 -10.68 6.75
C GLU A 45 9.71 -10.38 5.26
N LEU A 46 8.75 -9.65 4.69
CA LEU A 46 8.84 -9.21 3.29
C LEU A 46 10.06 -8.32 3.04
N LYS A 47 10.39 -7.39 3.95
CA LYS A 47 11.60 -6.56 3.82
C LYS A 47 12.87 -7.42 3.80
N ARG A 48 12.95 -8.40 4.70
CA ARG A 48 14.07 -9.35 4.76
C ARG A 48 14.17 -10.16 3.47
N LEU A 49 13.04 -10.65 2.97
CA LEU A 49 12.99 -11.42 1.72
C LEU A 49 13.48 -10.60 0.52
N VAL A 50 13.03 -9.34 0.39
CA VAL A 50 13.47 -8.44 -0.68
C VAL A 50 14.96 -8.14 -0.58
N ALA A 51 15.50 -7.97 0.63
CA ALA A 51 16.94 -7.77 0.84
C ALA A 51 17.76 -9.01 0.47
N GLN A 52 17.24 -10.22 0.71
CA GLN A 52 17.88 -11.48 0.33
C GLN A 52 17.86 -11.75 -1.17
N LYS A 53 16.80 -11.30 -1.86
CA LYS A 53 16.55 -11.56 -3.29
C LYS A 53 16.05 -10.30 -4.00
N PRO A 54 16.93 -9.32 -4.26
CA PRO A 54 16.52 -8.04 -4.83
C PRO A 54 15.90 -8.15 -6.23
N ASP A 55 16.31 -9.15 -7.01
CA ASP A 55 15.83 -9.39 -8.38
C ASP A 55 14.60 -10.34 -8.45
N ALA A 56 14.08 -10.78 -7.30
CA ALA A 56 12.90 -11.64 -7.27
C ALA A 56 11.68 -10.94 -7.87
N THR A 57 10.98 -11.67 -8.74
CA THR A 57 9.72 -11.21 -9.30
C THR A 57 8.64 -11.14 -8.24
N VAL A 58 7.62 -10.31 -8.46
CA VAL A 58 6.48 -10.19 -7.54
C VAL A 58 5.78 -11.53 -7.29
N ARG A 59 5.76 -12.44 -8.27
CA ARG A 59 5.15 -13.77 -8.13
C ARG A 59 5.96 -14.66 -7.18
N GLU A 60 7.28 -14.65 -7.32
CA GLU A 60 8.19 -15.39 -6.43
C GLU A 60 8.11 -14.85 -5.00
N LEU A 61 8.08 -13.52 -4.84
CA LEU A 61 7.89 -12.89 -3.52
C LEU A 61 6.57 -13.30 -2.87
N VAL A 62 5.48 -13.43 -3.63
CA VAL A 62 4.20 -13.92 -3.10
C VAL A 62 4.32 -15.37 -2.65
N ALA A 63 4.86 -16.25 -3.49
CA ALA A 63 4.98 -17.66 -3.18
C ALA A 63 5.84 -17.87 -1.93
N GLU A 64 7.00 -17.22 -1.88
CA GLU A 64 7.95 -17.38 -0.79
C GLU A 64 7.49 -16.72 0.51
N LEU A 65 6.85 -15.54 0.47
CA LEU A 65 6.25 -14.95 1.66
C LEU A 65 5.12 -15.82 2.22
N THR A 66 4.31 -16.41 1.33
CA THR A 66 3.22 -17.32 1.73
C THR A 66 3.81 -18.56 2.39
N ALA A 67 4.86 -19.16 1.82
CA ALA A 67 5.53 -20.31 2.41
C ALA A 67 6.14 -20.01 3.80
N ARG A 68 6.68 -18.81 4.00
CA ARG A 68 7.32 -18.41 5.27
C ARG A 68 6.34 -17.98 6.36
N THR A 69 5.19 -17.42 6.00
CA THR A 69 4.28 -16.76 6.95
C THR A 69 2.85 -17.31 6.98
N GLY A 70 2.50 -18.17 6.02
CA GLY A 70 1.13 -18.63 5.77
C GLY A 70 0.20 -17.57 5.17
N VAL A 71 0.66 -16.32 4.99
CA VAL A 71 -0.18 -15.22 4.51
C VAL A 71 -0.17 -15.18 2.98
N ALA A 72 -1.25 -15.70 2.39
CA ALA A 72 -1.49 -15.60 0.96
C ALA A 72 -1.92 -14.18 0.55
N THR A 73 -1.41 -13.70 -0.58
CA THR A 73 -1.87 -12.45 -1.19
C THR A 73 -1.82 -12.52 -2.71
N SER A 74 -2.56 -11.62 -3.37
CA SER A 74 -2.49 -11.50 -4.82
C SER A 74 -1.29 -10.65 -5.26
N ARG A 75 -0.80 -10.89 -6.49
CA ARG A 75 0.24 -10.07 -7.14
C ARG A 75 0.03 -8.54 -7.01
N PRO A 76 -1.15 -7.97 -7.34
CA PRO A 76 -1.36 -6.51 -7.20
C PRO A 76 -1.34 -6.04 -5.73
N SER A 77 -1.78 -6.87 -4.78
CA SER A 77 -1.69 -6.56 -3.35
C SER A 77 -0.25 -6.56 -2.84
N MET A 78 0.57 -7.48 -3.34
CA MET A 78 2.01 -7.48 -3.11
C MET A 78 2.66 -6.22 -3.67
N GLN A 79 2.38 -5.87 -4.93
CA GLN A 79 2.95 -4.68 -5.57
C GLN A 79 2.59 -3.38 -4.82
N ARG A 80 1.32 -3.20 -4.42
CA ARG A 80 0.92 -2.06 -3.55
C ARG A 80 1.63 -2.05 -2.21
N THR A 81 1.92 -3.23 -1.67
CA THR A 81 2.64 -3.35 -0.40
C THR A 81 4.10 -2.98 -0.55
N LEU A 82 4.78 -3.47 -1.60
CA LEU A 82 6.15 -3.08 -1.91
C LEU A 82 6.27 -1.56 -2.06
N HIS A 83 5.36 -0.94 -2.82
CA HIS A 83 5.30 0.51 -2.95
C HIS A 83 5.08 1.22 -1.60
N ARG A 84 4.13 0.74 -0.78
CA ARG A 84 3.89 1.28 0.58
C ARG A 84 5.11 1.16 1.49
N LEU A 85 5.96 0.15 1.30
CA LEU A 85 7.19 -0.06 2.05
C LEU A 85 8.40 0.69 1.47
N GLY A 86 8.22 1.44 0.37
CA GLY A 86 9.27 2.23 -0.26
C GLY A 86 10.10 1.47 -1.30
N PHE A 87 9.73 0.25 -1.68
CA PHE A 87 10.42 -0.50 -2.72
C PHE A 87 9.94 -0.09 -4.11
N SER A 88 10.89 0.27 -4.97
CA SER A 88 10.68 0.51 -6.40
C SER A 88 11.60 -0.39 -7.22
N HIS A 89 11.10 -0.98 -8.31
CA HIS A 89 11.96 -1.67 -9.25
C HIS A 89 12.76 -0.64 -10.06
N ARG A 90 14.08 -0.61 -9.86
CA ARG A 90 14.97 0.18 -10.70
C ARG A 90 15.16 -0.57 -12.00
N LYS A 91 14.71 0.01 -13.12
CA LYS A 91 15.06 -0.53 -14.44
C LYS A 91 16.58 -0.34 -14.63
N PRO A 92 17.34 -1.39 -14.98
CA PRO A 92 18.71 -1.20 -15.41
C PRO A 92 18.68 -0.30 -16.65
N HIS A 93 19.47 0.78 -16.62
CA HIS A 93 19.66 1.64 -17.78
C HIS A 93 20.18 0.75 -18.91
N ARG A 94 19.54 0.78 -20.08
CA ARG A 94 20.00 -0.01 -21.24
C ARG A 94 21.41 0.49 -21.57
N GLN A 95 22.41 -0.34 -21.28
CA GLN A 95 23.80 -0.13 -21.64
C GLN A 95 23.87 -0.12 -23.18
N ILE A 96 23.77 1.07 -23.80
CA ILE A 96 23.96 1.27 -25.24
C ILE A 96 25.35 1.90 -25.38
N TRP A 97 26.37 1.09 -25.67
CA TRP A 97 27.66 1.60 -26.15
C TRP A 97 28.00 0.87 -27.45
N PRO A 98 28.47 1.57 -28.50
CA PRO A 98 29.55 1.02 -29.28
C PRO A 98 30.88 1.27 -28.54
N GLU A 99 31.72 0.25 -28.41
CA GLU A 99 33.13 0.45 -28.04
C GLU A 99 33.81 1.37 -29.07
N PRO A 100 34.53 2.43 -28.64
CA PRO A 100 35.45 3.09 -29.55
C PRO A 100 36.61 2.14 -29.85
N GLN A 101 36.79 1.85 -31.14
CA GLN A 101 37.86 1.03 -31.70
C GLN A 101 39.21 1.54 -31.19
N VAL A 102 39.99 0.61 -30.63
CA VAL A 102 41.41 0.80 -30.33
C VAL A 102 42.13 1.27 -31.60
N LEU A 103 42.65 2.49 -31.59
CA LEU A 103 43.62 2.94 -32.58
C LEU A 103 44.98 2.37 -32.18
N THR A 104 45.37 1.33 -32.90
CA THR A 104 46.76 0.89 -33.03
C THR A 104 47.64 2.08 -33.41
N LEU A 105 48.65 2.37 -32.59
CA LEU A 105 49.92 2.97 -33.00
C LEU A 105 51.04 2.18 -32.34
#